data_AF-A0A7X7FR20-F1
#
_entry.id   AF-A0A7X7FR20-F1
#
_cell.length_a   1.000
_cell.length_b   1.000
_cell.length_c   1.000
_cell.angle_alpha   90.00
_cell.angle_beta   90.00
_cell.angle_gamma   90.00
#
_symmetry.space_group_name_H-M   'P 1'
#
loop_
_entity.id
_entity.type
_entity.pdbx_description
1 polymer ?
#
loop_
_entity_poly.entity_id
_entity_poly.type
_entity_poly.pdbx_seq_one_letter_code
_entity_poly.pdbx_strand_id
1 'polypeptide(L)'
;VTDTAGQKQTATTSRVVTNKPLRVEVVPESGRLVRDVPNVVYLMARYADGRPAQARIAVAGSSEELQTSALGLAIIEITPKTEKHPLSLQATDRNGITCSRQVTLECGPPTGDFLLRTDKAVYTGGETMQITVIGGGVDPVFLDFLKDGQVMLTQSVSIAGGRG
;
A
#
# COMPACT_ATOMS: atom_id res chain seq x y z
N VAL A 1 24.01 31.26 -13.78
CA VAL A 1 24.37 32.04 -14.98
C VAL A 1 24.38 33.50 -14.57
N THR A 2 25.37 34.26 -15.03
CA THR A 2 25.47 35.69 -14.73
C THR A 2 25.37 36.45 -16.03
N ASP A 3 24.41 37.36 -16.15
CA ASP A 3 24.32 38.26 -17.30
C ASP A 3 25.19 39.51 -17.08
N THR A 4 25.54 40.14 -18.19
CA THR A 4 26.33 41.35 -18.39
C THR A 4 25.88 42.54 -17.54
N ALA A 5 24.64 42.54 -17.03
CA ALA A 5 24.10 43.54 -16.11
C ALA A 5 24.37 43.25 -14.60
N GLY A 6 25.15 42.21 -14.28
CA GLY A 6 25.55 41.88 -12.90
C GLY A 6 24.54 41.00 -12.14
N GLN A 7 23.46 40.57 -12.78
CA GLN A 7 22.50 39.64 -12.17
C GLN A 7 23.08 38.22 -12.12
N LYS A 8 23.22 37.67 -10.91
CA LYS A 8 23.77 36.33 -10.66
C LYS A 8 22.66 35.36 -10.29
N GLN A 9 22.33 34.43 -11.18
CA GLN A 9 21.40 33.34 -10.88
C GLN A 9 22.20 32.10 -10.43
N THR A 10 22.06 31.74 -9.15
CA THR A 10 22.66 30.55 -8.55
C THR A 10 21.60 29.46 -8.50
N ALA A 11 21.84 28.32 -9.16
CA ALA A 11 21.01 27.14 -9.04
C ALA A 11 21.67 26.16 -8.08
N THR A 12 21.05 25.93 -6.92
CA THR A 12 21.50 24.94 -5.94
C THR A 12 20.77 23.63 -6.20
N THR A 13 21.48 22.59 -6.63
CA THR A 13 20.92 21.23 -6.70
C THR A 13 21.34 20.45 -5.47
N SER A 14 20.39 20.03 -4.64
CA SER A 14 20.66 19.09 -3.55
C SER A 14 20.87 17.70 -4.15
N ARG A 15 22.02 17.07 -3.89
CA ARG A 15 22.26 15.67 -4.24
C ARG A 15 22.25 14.84 -2.97
N VAL A 16 21.28 13.92 -2.85
CA VAL A 16 21.29 12.92 -1.79
C VAL A 16 22.44 11.95 -2.07
N VAL A 17 23.38 11.82 -1.15
CA VAL A 17 24.43 10.80 -1.21
C VAL A 17 23.93 9.58 -0.45
N THR A 18 23.66 8.48 -1.14
CA THR A 18 23.24 7.23 -0.51
C THR A 18 23.80 6.03 -1.27
N ASN A 19 24.09 4.95 -0.53
CA ASN A 19 24.40 3.63 -1.08
C ASN A 19 23.13 2.78 -1.34
N LYS A 20 21.94 3.32 -1.04
CA LYS A 20 20.64 2.69 -1.28
C LYS A 20 19.74 3.61 -2.12
N PRO A 21 20.08 3.81 -3.41
CA PRO A 21 19.39 4.77 -4.28
C PRO A 21 17.94 4.36 -4.59
N LEU A 22 17.61 3.07 -4.48
CA LEU A 22 16.25 2.53 -4.61
C LEU A 22 15.81 1.94 -3.27
N ARG A 23 14.54 2.13 -2.92
CA ARG A 23 13.90 1.54 -1.73
C ARG A 23 12.51 1.04 -2.08
N VAL A 24 12.10 -0.05 -1.41
CA VAL A 24 10.73 -0.57 -1.46
C VAL A 24 10.14 -0.58 -0.06
N GLU A 25 8.99 0.06 0.09
CA GLU A 25 8.14 -0.03 1.28
C GLU A 25 7.01 -1.02 1.03
N VAL A 26 6.56 -1.67 2.09
CA VAL A 26 5.55 -2.73 2.05
C VAL A 26 4.47 -2.38 3.06
N VAL A 27 3.25 -2.18 2.59
CA VAL A 27 2.16 -1.66 3.41
C VAL A 27 0.90 -2.50 3.19
N PRO A 28 0.39 -3.21 4.22
CA PRO A 28 -0.91 -3.87 4.16
C PRO A 28 -2.05 -2.87 4.02
N GLU A 29 -3.12 -3.23 3.31
CA GLU A 29 -4.29 -2.36 3.08
C GLU A 29 -4.96 -1.86 4.37
N SER A 30 -4.92 -2.67 5.43
CA SER A 30 -5.49 -2.38 6.76
C SER A 30 -4.43 -2.17 7.84
N GLY A 31 -3.17 -1.92 7.47
CA GLY A 31 -2.03 -1.76 8.39
C GLY A 31 -1.55 -3.06 9.07
N ARG A 32 -2.43 -4.05 9.25
CA ARG A 32 -2.14 -5.45 9.58
C ARG A 32 -2.89 -6.36 8.62
N LEU A 33 -2.41 -7.58 8.42
CA LEU A 33 -3.11 -8.55 7.58
C LEU A 33 -4.27 -9.21 8.35
N VAL A 34 -5.36 -9.52 7.67
CA VAL A 34 -6.50 -10.28 8.20
C VAL A 34 -6.33 -11.77 7.88
N ARG A 35 -6.45 -12.64 8.88
CA ARG A 35 -6.24 -14.09 8.72
C ARG A 35 -7.27 -14.71 7.79
N ASP A 36 -6.83 -15.66 6.96
CA ASP A 36 -7.67 -16.45 6.04
C ASP A 36 -8.44 -15.63 4.99
N VAL A 37 -8.11 -14.35 4.85
CA VAL A 37 -8.67 -13.44 3.86
C VAL A 37 -7.58 -13.03 2.85
N PRO A 38 -7.88 -12.91 1.54
CA PRO A 38 -6.96 -12.32 0.57
C PRO A 38 -6.75 -10.82 0.85
N ASN A 39 -5.60 -10.48 1.43
CA ASN A 39 -5.20 -9.12 1.73
C ASN A 39 -4.42 -8.51 0.57
N VAL A 40 -4.73 -7.27 0.23
CA VAL A 40 -3.92 -6.44 -0.67
C VAL A 40 -2.74 -5.86 0.11
N VAL A 41 -1.54 -6.04 -0.43
CA VAL A 41 -0.32 -5.44 0.09
C VAL A 41 0.29 -4.56 -0.98
N TYR A 42 0.48 -3.28 -0.66
CA TYR A 42 1.07 -2.29 -1.53
C TYR A 42 2.59 -2.34 -1.44
N LEU A 43 3.25 -2.44 -2.58
CA LEU A 43 4.69 -2.36 -2.75
C LEU A 43 5.02 -1.00 -3.37
N MET A 44 5.67 -0.13 -2.59
CA MET A 44 5.97 1.24 -3.00
C MET A 44 7.47 1.39 -3.26
N ALA A 45 7.85 1.46 -4.54
CA ALA A 45 9.23 1.69 -4.96
C ALA A 45 9.51 3.19 -5.13
N ARG A 46 10.53 3.69 -4.46
CA ARG A 46 10.96 5.09 -4.53
C ARG A 46 12.47 5.22 -4.58
N TYR A 47 12.94 6.23 -5.31
CA TYR A 47 14.32 6.64 -5.26
C TYR A 47 14.59 7.44 -3.98
N ALA A 48 15.86 7.54 -3.59
CA ALA A 48 16.27 8.25 -2.38
C ALA A 48 16.00 9.77 -2.42
N ASP A 49 15.76 10.32 -3.61
CA ASP A 49 15.31 11.71 -3.80
C ASP A 49 13.79 11.88 -3.69
N GLY A 50 13.06 10.80 -3.37
CA GLY A 50 11.61 10.78 -3.19
C GLY A 50 10.81 10.52 -4.46
N ARG A 51 11.43 10.49 -5.64
CA ARG A 51 10.72 10.21 -6.89
C ARG A 51 10.20 8.76 -6.93
N PRO A 52 9.01 8.52 -7.49
CA PRO A 52 8.55 7.16 -7.77
C PRO A 52 9.51 6.40 -8.67
N ALA A 53 9.67 5.09 -8.43
CA ALA A 53 10.53 4.23 -9.22
C ALA A 53 9.73 3.14 -9.95
N GLN A 54 9.87 3.08 -11.27
CA GLN A 54 9.40 1.95 -12.08
C GLN A 54 10.44 0.83 -12.02
N ALA A 55 10.09 -0.28 -11.40
CA ALA A 55 10.96 -1.39 -11.08
C ALA A 55 10.22 -2.73 -11.24
N ARG A 56 10.98 -3.77 -11.54
CA ARG A 56 10.54 -5.16 -11.41
C ARG A 56 10.80 -5.61 -9.99
N ILE A 57 9.83 -6.26 -9.35
CA ILE A 57 9.93 -6.78 -7.99
C ILE A 57 9.77 -8.30 -8.03
N ALA A 58 10.83 -9.00 -7.69
CA ALA A 58 10.81 -10.43 -7.41
C ALA A 58 10.47 -10.67 -5.93
N VAL A 59 9.52 -11.57 -5.67
CA VAL A 59 9.05 -11.94 -4.33
C VAL A 59 9.54 -13.35 -4.04
N ALA A 60 10.24 -13.55 -2.92
CA ALA A 60 10.71 -14.88 -2.54
C ALA A 60 9.54 -15.85 -2.37
N GLY A 61 9.62 -17.01 -3.03
CA GLY A 61 8.54 -18.01 -3.04
C GLY A 61 7.47 -17.78 -4.11
N SER A 62 7.54 -16.69 -4.87
CA SER A 62 6.74 -16.47 -6.08
C SER A 62 7.60 -16.69 -7.33
N SER A 63 7.03 -17.33 -8.35
CA SER A 63 7.65 -17.40 -9.69
C SER A 63 7.36 -16.17 -10.55
N GLU A 64 6.40 -15.32 -10.14
CA GLU A 64 6.00 -14.14 -10.88
C GLU A 64 6.73 -12.89 -10.37
N GLU A 65 7.23 -12.09 -11.31
CA GLU A 65 7.73 -10.75 -11.04
C GLU A 65 6.60 -9.71 -11.20
N LEU A 66 6.51 -8.81 -10.24
CA LEU A 66 5.57 -7.69 -10.28
C LEU A 66 6.24 -6.48 -10.92
N GLN A 67 5.47 -5.66 -11.63
CA GLN A 67 5.96 -4.39 -12.17
C GLN A 67 5.31 -3.22 -11.44
N THR A 68 6.13 -2.28 -10.95
CA THR A 68 5.59 -1.05 -10.40
C THR A 68 5.13 -0.11 -11.53
N SER A 69 3.98 0.51 -11.30
CA SER A 69 3.39 1.54 -12.16
C SER A 69 4.25 2.81 -12.21
N ALA A 70 3.82 3.80 -13.01
CA ALA A 70 4.48 5.11 -13.08
C ALA A 70 4.51 5.87 -11.75
N LEU A 71 3.61 5.55 -10.82
CA LEU A 71 3.59 6.08 -9.46
C LEU A 71 4.44 5.25 -8.48
N GLY A 72 5.20 4.28 -8.99
CA GLY A 72 6.05 3.42 -8.17
C GLY A 72 5.28 2.40 -7.34
N LEU A 73 4.03 2.12 -7.70
CA LEU A 73 3.15 1.20 -6.96
C LEU A 73 3.01 -0.14 -7.70
N ALA A 74 3.19 -1.23 -6.98
CA ALA A 74 2.73 -2.57 -7.35
C ALA A 74 1.86 -3.14 -6.22
N ILE A 75 1.04 -4.13 -6.54
CA ILE A 75 0.15 -4.81 -5.60
C ILE A 75 0.48 -6.30 -5.62
N ILE A 76 0.47 -6.91 -4.44
CA ILE A 76 0.44 -8.36 -4.27
C ILE A 76 -0.72 -8.74 -3.35
N GLU A 77 -1.34 -9.87 -3.62
CA GLU A 77 -2.34 -10.46 -2.74
C GLU A 77 -1.70 -11.53 -1.84
N ILE A 78 -1.97 -11.45 -0.54
CA ILE A 78 -1.46 -12.38 0.47
C ILE A 78 -2.63 -12.89 1.30
N THR A 79 -2.78 -14.21 1.39
CA THR A 79 -3.74 -14.85 2.30
C THR A 79 -2.97 -15.47 3.47
N PRO A 80 -2.79 -14.77 4.60
CA PRO A 80 -2.00 -15.27 5.72
C PRO A 80 -2.77 -16.33 6.51
N LYS A 81 -2.05 -17.40 6.89
CA LYS A 81 -2.58 -18.47 7.75
C LYS A 81 -2.04 -18.40 9.18
N THR A 82 -0.98 -17.62 9.38
CA THR A 82 -0.21 -17.51 10.62
C THR A 82 -0.25 -16.08 11.15
N GLU A 83 0.12 -15.90 12.41
CA GLU A 83 0.21 -14.59 13.07
C GLU A 83 1.22 -13.63 12.44
N LYS A 84 2.20 -14.17 11.71
CA LYS A 84 3.25 -13.42 11.03
C LYS A 84 3.45 -13.94 9.63
N HIS A 85 3.71 -13.04 8.70
CA HIS A 85 4.02 -13.36 7.31
C HIS A 85 5.36 -12.73 6.91
N PRO A 86 6.47 -13.50 6.90
CA PRO A 86 7.75 -13.00 6.44
C PRO A 86 7.72 -12.82 4.92
N LEU A 87 8.17 -11.65 4.46
CA LEU A 87 8.23 -11.28 3.06
C LEU A 87 9.65 -10.82 2.71
N SER A 88 10.23 -11.43 1.67
CA SER A 88 11.53 -11.03 1.11
C SER A 88 11.34 -10.62 -0.34
N LEU A 89 11.84 -9.43 -0.68
CA LEU A 89 11.68 -8.79 -1.98
C LEU A 89 13.03 -8.37 -2.54
N GLN A 90 13.18 -8.48 -3.86
CA GLN A 90 14.26 -7.87 -4.61
C GLN A 90 13.66 -7.00 -5.72
N ALA A 91 14.02 -5.72 -5.74
CA ALA A 91 13.58 -4.81 -6.78
C ALA A 91 14.75 -4.41 -7.69
N THR A 92 14.48 -4.28 -8.98
CA THR A 92 15.44 -3.82 -9.99
C THR A 92 14.79 -2.79 -10.91
N ASP A 93 15.36 -1.59 -10.99
CA ASP A 93 14.88 -0.55 -11.90
C ASP A 93 15.36 -0.76 -13.35
N ARG A 94 14.95 0.14 -14.25
CA ARG A 94 15.32 0.08 -15.68
C ARG A 94 16.81 0.32 -15.95
N ASN A 95 17.52 0.98 -15.03
CA ASN A 95 18.94 1.27 -15.12
C ASN A 95 19.81 0.21 -14.43
N GLY A 96 19.20 -0.89 -13.95
CA GLY A 96 19.90 -1.96 -13.24
C GLY A 96 20.18 -1.64 -11.77
N ILE A 97 19.62 -0.56 -11.21
CA ILE A 97 19.71 -0.27 -9.78
C ILE A 97 18.86 -1.27 -9.03
N THR A 98 19.46 -1.93 -8.04
CA THR A 98 18.79 -2.96 -7.24
C THR A 98 18.60 -2.55 -5.78
N CYS A 99 17.60 -3.14 -5.13
CA CYS A 99 17.48 -3.14 -3.68
C CYS A 99 16.84 -4.44 -3.18
N SER A 100 17.19 -4.85 -1.96
CA SER A 100 16.54 -5.97 -1.29
C SER A 100 15.83 -5.48 -0.03
N ARG A 101 14.66 -6.03 0.25
CA ARG A 101 13.84 -5.71 1.42
C ARG A 101 13.35 -6.99 2.07
N GLN A 102 13.56 -7.09 3.38
CA GLN A 102 12.95 -8.12 4.21
C GLN A 102 12.07 -7.43 5.24
N VAL A 103 10.84 -7.92 5.40
CA VAL A 103 9.87 -7.41 6.36
C VAL A 103 9.01 -8.56 6.85
N THR A 104 8.60 -8.52 8.11
CA THR A 104 7.59 -9.44 8.63
C THR A 104 6.31 -8.64 8.82
N LEU A 105 5.26 -9.02 8.09
CA LEU A 105 3.94 -8.42 8.25
C LEU A 105 3.21 -9.11 9.39
N GLU A 106 2.66 -8.31 10.30
CA GLU A 106 1.85 -8.80 11.41
C GLU A 106 0.43 -9.09 10.91
N CYS A 107 -0.13 -10.21 11.36
CA CYS A 107 -1.50 -10.61 11.12
C CYS A 107 -2.32 -10.34 12.39
N GLY A 108 -3.56 -9.88 12.22
CA GLY A 108 -4.48 -9.63 13.30
C GLY A 108 -4.91 -10.90 14.06
N PRO A 109 -5.79 -10.74 15.06
CA PRO A 109 -6.30 -11.88 15.82
C PRO A 109 -7.01 -12.89 14.88
N PRO A 110 -7.05 -14.17 15.27
CA PRO A 110 -7.68 -15.22 14.45
C PRO A 110 -9.18 -15.03 14.22
N THR A 111 -9.86 -14.27 15.09
CA THR A 111 -11.30 -14.04 15.03
C THR A 111 -11.59 -12.56 15.30
N GLY A 112 -12.71 -12.08 14.74
CA GLY A 112 -13.20 -10.72 14.95
C GLY A 112 -12.48 -9.63 14.13
N ASP A 113 -11.53 -10.00 13.27
CA ASP A 113 -10.86 -9.07 12.36
C ASP A 113 -11.52 -9.08 10.97
N PHE A 114 -11.44 -7.95 10.27
CA PHE A 114 -12.09 -7.75 8.98
C PHE A 114 -11.40 -6.67 8.13
N LEU A 115 -11.58 -6.78 6.83
CA LEU A 115 -11.24 -5.78 5.83
C LEU A 115 -12.47 -4.98 5.44
N LEU A 116 -12.28 -3.68 5.24
CA LEU A 116 -13.27 -2.78 4.67
C LEU A 116 -12.76 -2.29 3.32
N ARG A 117 -13.50 -2.55 2.24
CA ARG A 117 -13.15 -2.08 0.89
C ARG A 117 -14.27 -1.23 0.32
N THR A 118 -13.87 -0.14 -0.32
CA THR A 118 -14.75 0.70 -1.13
C THR A 118 -14.57 0.36 -2.61
N ASP A 119 -15.61 0.49 -3.43
CA ASP A 119 -15.52 0.24 -4.87
C ASP A 119 -14.73 1.33 -5.62
N LYS A 120 -14.65 2.53 -5.06
CA LYS A 120 -13.83 3.64 -5.57
C LYS A 120 -12.95 4.24 -4.48
N ALA A 121 -11.84 4.84 -4.94
CA ALA A 121 -10.94 5.63 -4.10
C ALA A 121 -11.41 7.07 -3.92
N VAL A 122 -12.18 7.61 -4.88
CA VAL A 122 -12.70 8.98 -4.88
C VAL A 122 -14.14 8.97 -5.37
N TYR A 123 -14.99 9.74 -4.70
CA TYR A 123 -16.40 9.91 -5.04
C TYR A 123 -16.72 11.38 -5.25
N THR A 124 -17.65 11.63 -6.16
CA THR A 124 -18.30 12.91 -6.40
C THR A 124 -19.66 12.92 -5.69
N GLY A 125 -20.11 14.11 -5.28
CA GLY A 125 -21.42 14.26 -4.64
C GLY A 125 -22.55 13.69 -5.49
N GLY A 126 -23.41 12.88 -4.87
CA GLY A 126 -24.51 12.18 -5.54
C GLY A 126 -24.18 10.76 -6.01
N GLU A 127 -22.91 10.34 -5.99
CA GLU A 127 -22.54 8.95 -6.25
C GLU A 127 -22.88 8.04 -5.05
N THR A 128 -23.30 6.81 -5.35
CA THR A 128 -23.47 5.75 -4.34
C THR A 128 -22.13 5.07 -4.08
N MET A 129 -21.75 4.96 -2.81
CA MET A 129 -20.59 4.18 -2.37
C MET A 129 -21.00 2.73 -2.17
N GLN A 130 -20.29 1.79 -2.79
CA GLN A 130 -20.42 0.37 -2.48
C GLN A 130 -19.28 -0.02 -1.54
N ILE A 131 -19.67 -0.50 -0.36
CA ILE A 131 -18.75 -0.91 0.69
C ILE A 131 -18.88 -2.42 0.83
N THR A 132 -17.74 -3.11 0.88
CA THR A 132 -17.66 -4.54 1.16
C THR A 132 -16.91 -4.76 2.45
N VAL A 133 -17.45 -5.61 3.32
CA VAL A 133 -16.75 -6.12 4.49
C VAL A 133 -16.32 -7.57 4.22
N ILE A 134 -15.05 -7.91 4.48
CA ILE A 134 -14.52 -9.25 4.27
C ILE A 134 -13.80 -9.69 5.55
N GLY A 135 -14.21 -10.79 6.18
CA GLY A 135 -13.61 -11.21 7.45
C GLY A 135 -14.12 -12.58 7.90
N GLY A 136 -13.38 -13.26 8.77
CA GLY A 136 -13.75 -14.61 9.24
C GLY A 136 -14.82 -14.66 10.34
N GLY A 137 -15.30 -13.51 10.82
CA GLY A 137 -16.30 -13.41 11.88
C GLY A 137 -17.73 -13.63 11.41
N VAL A 138 -18.62 -13.96 12.35
CA VAL A 138 -20.08 -14.02 12.15
C VAL A 138 -20.81 -12.83 12.78
N ASP A 139 -20.09 -12.02 13.55
CA ASP A 139 -20.65 -10.85 14.22
C ASP A 139 -20.86 -9.71 13.22
N PRO A 140 -21.92 -8.90 13.39
CA PRO A 140 -22.14 -7.75 12.54
C PRO A 140 -21.04 -6.70 12.72
N VAL A 141 -20.64 -6.08 11.61
CA VAL A 141 -19.71 -4.94 11.63
C VAL A 141 -20.50 -3.65 11.64
N PHE A 142 -20.19 -2.79 12.61
CA PHE A 142 -20.77 -1.46 12.72
C PHE A 142 -19.90 -0.47 11.93
N LEU A 143 -20.53 0.23 10.99
CA LEU A 143 -19.90 1.23 10.15
C LEU A 143 -20.44 2.62 10.51
N ASP A 144 -19.55 3.48 11.01
CA ASP A 144 -19.81 4.90 11.18
C ASP A 144 -19.16 5.69 10.04
N PHE A 145 -19.96 6.48 9.32
CA PHE A 145 -19.47 7.43 8.35
C PHE A 145 -19.29 8.79 9.00
N LEU A 146 -18.05 9.26 9.05
CA LEU A 146 -17.70 10.52 9.69
C LEU A 146 -17.38 11.61 8.66
N LYS A 147 -17.88 12.82 8.90
CA LYS A 147 -17.52 14.03 8.17
C LYS A 147 -17.26 15.15 9.16
N ASP A 148 -16.15 15.87 9.00
CA ASP A 148 -15.79 17.02 9.86
C ASP A 148 -15.82 16.69 11.37
N GLY A 149 -15.43 15.45 11.72
CA GLY A 149 -15.41 14.95 13.10
C GLY A 149 -16.78 14.53 13.67
N GLN A 150 -17.84 14.53 12.86
CA GLN A 150 -19.19 14.15 13.26
C GLN A 150 -19.65 12.87 12.55
N VAL A 151 -20.39 12.02 13.25
CA VAL A 151 -21.03 10.83 12.65
C VAL A 151 -22.25 11.30 11.86
N MET A 152 -22.25 11.05 10.56
CA MET A 152 -23.35 11.39 9.66
C MET A 152 -24.29 10.22 9.42
N LEU A 153 -23.79 8.98 9.54
CA LEU A 153 -24.53 7.75 9.29
C LEU A 153 -23.90 6.61 10.10
N THR A 154 -24.74 5.80 10.73
CA THR A 154 -24.36 4.53 11.34
C THR A 154 -25.13 3.41 10.65
N GLN A 155 -24.43 2.38 10.21
CA GLN A 155 -25.00 1.17 9.62
C GLN A 155 -24.45 -0.09 10.28
N SER A 156 -25.23 -1.16 10.25
CA SER A 156 -24.80 -2.49 10.65
C SER A 156 -24.74 -3.37 9.41
N VAL A 157 -23.59 -3.98 9.16
CA VAL A 157 -23.35 -4.90 8.04
C VAL A 157 -23.29 -6.31 8.62
N SER A 158 -24.26 -7.13 8.23
CA SER A 158 -24.26 -8.55 8.60
C SER A 158 -23.24 -9.30 7.74
N ILE A 159 -22.38 -10.12 8.36
CA ILE A 159 -21.41 -10.95 7.64
C ILE A 159 -21.97 -12.36 7.52
N ALA A 160 -22.07 -12.87 6.29
CA ALA A 160 -22.45 -14.23 6.00
C ALA A 160 -21.43 -14.88 5.06
N GLY A 161 -20.92 -16.06 5.44
CA GLY A 161 -19.89 -16.75 4.64
C GLY A 161 -18.59 -15.93 4.49
N GLY A 162 -18.30 -15.07 5.46
CA GLY A 162 -17.11 -14.23 5.51
C GLY A 162 -17.15 -12.96 4.66
N ARG A 163 -18.33 -12.58 4.16
CA ARG A 163 -18.53 -11.35 3.39
C ARG A 163 -19.85 -10.67 3.76
N GLY A 164 -19.89 -9.34 3.66
CA GLY A 164 -21.08 -8.50 3.82
C GLY A 164 -21.03 -7.26 2.95
#